data_AF-A0A6A5SAB8-F1
#
_entry.id   AF-A0A6A5SAB8-F1
#
_cell.length_a   1.000
_cell.length_b   1.000
_cell.length_c   1.000
_cell.angle_alpha   90.00
_cell.angle_beta   90.00
_cell.angle_gamma   90.00
#
_symmetry.space_group_name_H-M   'P 1'
#
loop_
_entity.id
_entity.type
_entity.pdbx_description
1 polymer ?
#
loop_
_entity_poly.entity_id
_entity_poly.type
_entity_poly.pdbx_seq_one_letter_code
_entity_poly.pdbx_strand_id
1 'polypeptide(L)'
;MGITDFFSDVWETFSHPSADADAPPVQGGSSTQSPASGTDEESAAEAEVNKKDATKGGDSSEQGHKPQGSMKGDDDEPEEDEEEEEEPDPKEKLEKECADSSECHGPKHHYDECAQRVTGQIESDGKAKEDCVEEFFHLAHCASQCAAPKLFAQLK
;
A
#
# COMPACT_ATOMS: atom_id res chain seq x y z
N MET A 1 -28.56 -0.48 43.54
CA MET A 1 -27.99 -0.92 42.25
C MET A 1 -26.57 -0.41 42.25
N GLY A 2 -25.68 -1.24 42.80
CA GLY A 2 -24.32 -0.84 43.14
C GLY A 2 -23.39 -1.16 41.99
N ILE A 3 -22.22 -0.51 41.97
CA ILE A 3 -21.14 -0.82 41.02
C ILE A 3 -20.73 -2.30 41.01
N THR A 4 -21.08 -3.07 42.05
CA THR A 4 -20.83 -4.52 42.16
C THR A 4 -21.71 -5.37 41.24
N ASP A 5 -22.89 -4.86 40.83
CA ASP A 5 -23.78 -5.58 39.91
C ASP A 5 -23.14 -5.64 38.50
N PHE A 6 -22.53 -4.54 38.03
CA PHE A 6 -21.88 -4.48 36.71
C PHE A 6 -20.69 -5.45 36.55
N PHE A 7 -19.88 -5.62 37.60
CA PHE A 7 -18.77 -6.59 37.55
C PHE A 7 -19.27 -8.03 37.55
N SER A 8 -20.40 -8.31 38.21
CA SER A 8 -21.02 -9.64 38.20
C SER A 8 -21.66 -9.96 36.84
N ASP A 9 -22.37 -9.01 36.24
CA ASP A 9 -22.99 -9.17 34.91
C ASP A 9 -21.95 -9.42 33.80
N VAL A 10 -20.78 -8.76 33.88
CA VAL A 10 -19.68 -8.99 32.93
C VAL A 10 -19.03 -10.36 33.13
N TRP A 11 -18.81 -10.78 34.38
CA TRP A 11 -18.26 -12.11 34.65
C TRP A 11 -19.24 -13.19 34.19
N GLU A 12 -20.54 -13.03 34.46
CA GLU A 12 -21.56 -14.02 34.13
C GLU A 12 -21.73 -14.18 32.61
N THR A 13 -21.66 -13.07 31.85
CA THR A 13 -21.65 -13.08 30.37
C THR A 13 -20.42 -13.81 29.80
N PHE A 14 -19.28 -13.73 30.48
CA PHE A 14 -18.05 -14.38 30.03
C PHE A 14 -17.97 -15.85 30.47
N SER A 15 -18.47 -16.19 31.67
CA SER A 15 -18.44 -17.56 32.20
C SER A 15 -19.56 -18.45 31.67
N HIS A 16 -20.65 -17.87 31.17
CA HIS A 16 -21.76 -18.59 30.58
C HIS A 16 -22.05 -18.04 29.17
N PRO A 17 -21.51 -18.64 28.10
CA PRO A 17 -21.95 -18.30 26.75
C PRO A 17 -23.45 -18.60 26.64
N SER A 18 -24.26 -17.57 26.36
CA SER A 18 -25.71 -17.66 26.24
C SER A 18 -26.15 -18.78 25.31
N ALA A 19 -27.16 -19.54 25.73
CA ALA A 19 -27.75 -20.66 25.00
C ALA A 19 -28.63 -20.25 23.79
N ASP A 20 -28.71 -18.95 23.47
CA ASP A 20 -29.47 -18.40 22.34
C ASP A 20 -28.61 -18.24 21.07
N ALA A 21 -27.78 -19.24 20.78
CA ALA A 21 -27.01 -19.36 19.53
C ALA A 21 -27.72 -20.27 18.49
N ASP A 22 -29.07 -20.28 18.47
CA ASP A 22 -29.89 -20.95 17.43
C ASP A 22 -30.36 -19.96 16.36
N ALA A 23 -29.48 -19.03 15.97
CA ALA A 23 -29.53 -18.42 14.64
C ALA A 23 -28.56 -19.23 13.77
N PRO A 24 -28.91 -19.56 12.50
CA PRO A 24 -28.03 -20.34 11.65
C PRO A 24 -26.67 -19.64 11.59
N PRO A 25 -25.55 -20.38 11.66
CA PRO A 25 -24.24 -19.78 11.59
C PRO A 25 -24.17 -18.99 10.28
N VAL A 26 -23.92 -17.68 10.37
CA VAL A 26 -23.36 -16.96 9.23
C VAL A 26 -22.02 -17.61 8.96
N GLN A 27 -22.05 -18.54 8.02
CA GLN A 27 -20.92 -19.30 7.55
C GLN A 27 -19.99 -18.32 6.84
N GLY A 28 -19.16 -17.62 7.61
CA GLY A 28 -17.95 -16.95 7.14
C GLY A 28 -16.93 -18.00 6.73
N GLY A 29 -17.30 -18.82 5.74
CA GLY A 29 -16.37 -19.70 5.08
C GLY A 29 -15.43 -18.86 4.24
N SER A 30 -14.14 -18.97 4.50
CA SER A 30 -13.17 -18.90 3.41
C SER A 30 -13.66 -19.90 2.36
N SER A 31 -14.19 -19.39 1.26
CA SER A 31 -14.46 -20.21 0.10
C SER A 31 -13.11 -20.76 -0.34
N THR A 32 -12.84 -22.03 -0.02
CA THR A 32 -11.77 -22.82 -0.63
C THR A 32 -12.08 -23.18 -2.09
N GLN A 33 -12.85 -22.33 -2.77
CA GLN A 33 -13.11 -22.37 -4.20
C GLN A 33 -12.68 -21.03 -4.80
N SER A 34 -11.36 -20.81 -4.82
CA SER A 34 -10.74 -20.11 -5.94
C SER A 34 -10.69 -21.09 -7.13
N PRO A 35 -10.80 -20.61 -8.38
CA PRO A 35 -10.27 -19.34 -8.90
C PRO A 35 -11.38 -18.27 -9.01
N ALA A 36 -11.26 -17.02 -8.56
CA ALA A 36 -10.22 -16.03 -8.88
C ALA A 36 -9.78 -16.16 -10.34
N SER A 37 -10.69 -15.79 -11.24
CA SER A 37 -10.62 -15.78 -12.71
C SER A 37 -9.23 -15.96 -13.33
N GLY A 38 -9.03 -17.12 -13.93
CA GLY A 38 -8.02 -17.38 -14.97
C GLY A 38 -8.59 -17.24 -16.39
N THR A 39 -9.68 -16.48 -16.56
CA THR A 39 -10.25 -16.12 -17.86
C THR A 39 -10.54 -14.63 -17.84
N ASP A 40 -10.10 -13.95 -18.91
CA ASP A 40 -10.26 -12.52 -19.21
C ASP A 40 -11.72 -12.08 -19.41
N GLU A 41 -12.68 -12.71 -18.72
CA GLU A 41 -14.10 -12.39 -18.84
C GLU A 41 -14.58 -11.64 -17.60
N GLU A 42 -14.88 -10.36 -17.80
CA GLU A 42 -15.48 -9.49 -16.80
C GLU A 42 -16.86 -10.02 -16.39
N SER A 43 -17.17 -9.96 -15.09
CA SER A 43 -18.52 -10.23 -14.59
C SER A 43 -19.48 -9.19 -15.16
N ALA A 44 -20.73 -9.58 -15.45
CA ALA A 44 -21.76 -8.70 -15.99
C ALA A 44 -21.98 -7.43 -15.13
N ALA A 45 -21.72 -7.52 -13.83
CA ALA A 45 -21.76 -6.38 -12.92
C ALA A 45 -20.64 -5.36 -13.19
N GLU A 46 -19.43 -5.82 -13.46
CA GLU A 46 -18.25 -4.96 -13.77
C GLU A 46 -18.41 -4.31 -15.16
N ALA A 47 -18.92 -5.07 -16.13
CA ALA A 47 -19.17 -4.57 -17.49
C ALA A 47 -20.23 -3.44 -17.55
N GLU A 48 -21.21 -3.45 -16.64
CA GLU A 48 -22.23 -2.39 -16.52
C GLU A 48 -21.67 -1.11 -15.90
N VAL A 49 -20.71 -1.22 -14.97
CA VAL A 49 -20.06 -0.08 -14.31
C VAL A 49 -19.04 0.56 -15.26
N ASN A 50 -18.21 -0.23 -15.94
CA ASN A 50 -17.26 0.26 -16.95
C ASN A 50 -17.93 1.04 -18.09
N LYS A 51 -19.12 0.62 -18.54
CA LYS A 51 -19.92 1.36 -19.55
C LYS A 51 -20.47 2.70 -19.02
N LYS A 52 -20.78 2.78 -17.72
CA LYS A 52 -21.25 4.03 -17.08
C LYS A 52 -20.10 5.01 -16.87
N ASP A 53 -18.90 4.52 -16.59
CA ASP A 53 -17.68 5.33 -16.53
C ASP A 53 -17.29 5.89 -17.91
N ALA A 54 -17.34 5.06 -18.96
CA ALA A 54 -17.04 5.47 -20.33
C ALA A 54 -18.01 6.52 -20.89
N THR A 55 -19.23 6.62 -20.38
CA THR A 55 -20.27 7.56 -20.87
C THR A 55 -20.34 8.87 -20.10
N LYS A 56 -19.60 9.01 -18.99
CA LYS A 56 -19.50 10.24 -18.18
C LYS A 56 -18.15 10.97 -18.26
N GLY A 57 -17.23 10.53 -19.12
CA GLY A 57 -15.96 11.21 -19.40
C GLY A 57 -16.08 12.31 -20.44
N GLY A 58 -16.85 13.36 -20.14
CA GLY A 58 -17.02 14.51 -21.03
C GLY A 58 -17.33 15.77 -20.24
N ASP A 59 -16.37 16.23 -19.43
CA ASP A 59 -16.01 17.65 -19.22
C ASP A 59 -15.01 17.76 -18.04
N SER A 60 -13.70 17.75 -18.33
CA SER A 60 -12.68 18.48 -17.55
C SER A 60 -11.31 18.35 -18.22
N SER A 61 -11.02 19.41 -18.98
CA SER A 61 -9.73 20.10 -19.07
C SER A 61 -8.45 19.35 -18.69
N GLU A 62 -7.63 19.13 -19.73
CA GLU A 62 -6.18 19.40 -19.78
C GLU A 62 -5.29 19.01 -18.58
N GLN A 63 -4.47 17.98 -18.77
CA GLN A 63 -3.01 18.08 -18.87
C GLN A 63 -2.39 16.68 -19.02
N GLY A 64 -2.17 16.25 -20.26
CA GLY A 64 -1.37 15.06 -20.57
C GLY A 64 0.07 15.48 -20.88
N HIS A 65 1.03 14.98 -20.10
CA HIS A 65 2.46 15.15 -20.40
C HIS A 65 2.84 14.42 -21.70
N LYS A 66 3.27 15.18 -22.70
CA LYS A 66 3.99 14.69 -23.88
C LYS A 66 5.49 14.72 -23.57
N PRO A 67 6.23 13.61 -23.64
CA PRO A 67 7.69 13.67 -23.58
C PRO A 67 8.21 14.26 -24.89
N GLN A 68 8.69 15.50 -24.83
CA GLN A 68 9.34 16.19 -25.94
C GLN A 68 10.85 15.91 -25.86
N GLY A 69 11.32 14.98 -26.68
CA GLY A 69 12.75 14.81 -26.93
C GLY A 69 13.19 15.70 -28.10
N SER A 70 14.16 16.59 -27.87
CA SER A 70 15.19 16.96 -28.85
C SER A 70 16.25 17.83 -28.17
N MET A 71 17.45 17.28 -27.98
CA MET A 71 18.65 18.06 -27.69
C MET A 71 18.97 19.02 -28.85
N LYS A 72 19.45 20.23 -28.52
CA LYS A 72 20.75 20.81 -28.93
C LYS A 72 20.67 22.35 -29.05
N GLY A 73 21.49 23.07 -28.27
CA GLY A 73 21.83 24.47 -28.55
C GLY A 73 22.12 25.34 -27.32
N ASP A 74 23.38 25.34 -26.91
CA ASP A 74 24.17 26.37 -26.19
C ASP A 74 23.72 27.83 -26.39
N ASP A 75 23.46 28.60 -25.31
CA ASP A 75 24.14 29.87 -24.93
C ASP A 75 23.47 30.55 -23.71
N ASP A 76 24.29 31.28 -22.96
CA ASP A 76 24.23 31.88 -21.61
C ASP A 76 23.06 32.88 -21.31
N GLU A 77 22.25 32.60 -20.29
CA GLU A 77 21.56 33.61 -19.45
C GLU A 77 21.20 32.97 -18.08
N PRO A 78 21.44 33.65 -16.93
CA PRO A 78 21.13 33.10 -15.62
C PRO A 78 19.63 33.22 -15.36
N GLU A 79 18.89 32.17 -15.68
CA GLU A 79 17.56 31.95 -15.11
C GLU A 79 17.76 31.77 -13.60
N GLU A 80 17.31 32.77 -12.81
CA GLU A 80 16.82 32.56 -11.46
C GLU A 80 15.69 31.53 -11.56
N ASP A 81 16.08 30.25 -11.60
CA ASP A 81 15.21 29.15 -11.22
C ASP A 81 15.01 29.34 -9.72
N GLU A 82 13.93 30.03 -9.36
CA GLU A 82 13.35 29.94 -8.02
C GLU A 82 13.10 28.45 -7.77
N GLU A 83 14.11 27.79 -7.21
CA GLU A 83 13.99 26.51 -6.51
C GLU A 83 12.91 26.72 -5.45
N GLU A 84 11.66 26.51 -5.85
CA GLU A 84 10.57 26.15 -4.96
C GLU A 84 10.96 24.74 -4.45
N GLU A 85 11.95 24.73 -3.55
CA GLU A 85 12.43 23.56 -2.84
C GLU A 85 11.25 23.11 -1.97
N GLU A 86 10.34 22.34 -2.58
CA GLU A 86 9.19 21.76 -1.91
C GLU A 86 9.73 21.04 -0.68
N GLU A 87 9.40 21.59 0.50
CA GLU A 87 10.00 21.18 1.76
C GLU A 87 9.73 19.67 1.91
N PRO A 88 10.76 18.82 1.84
CA PRO A 88 10.57 17.38 1.61
C PRO A 88 9.75 16.76 2.73
N ASP A 89 8.73 15.98 2.35
CA ASP A 89 7.77 15.40 3.28
C ASP A 89 8.49 14.65 4.43
N PRO A 90 8.19 15.00 5.70
CA PRO A 90 8.83 14.38 6.86
C PRO A 90 8.70 12.86 6.91
N LYS A 91 7.64 12.28 6.33
CA LYS A 91 7.42 10.84 6.25
C LYS A 91 8.52 10.16 5.44
N GLU A 92 8.85 10.65 4.26
CA GLU A 92 9.83 9.98 3.39
C GLU A 92 11.22 9.95 4.02
N LYS A 93 11.61 11.05 4.66
CA LYS A 93 12.86 11.14 5.44
C LYS A 93 12.86 10.12 6.58
N LEU A 94 11.79 10.09 7.38
CA LEU A 94 11.70 9.19 8.53
C LEU A 94 11.63 7.71 8.13
N GLU A 95 10.89 7.38 7.08
CA GLU A 95 10.80 6.01 6.57
C GLU A 95 12.16 5.53 6.02
N LYS A 96 12.91 6.40 5.34
CA LYS A 96 14.27 6.08 4.87
C LYS A 96 15.25 5.89 6.02
N GLU A 97 15.29 6.81 6.98
CA GLU A 97 16.12 6.67 8.18
C GLU A 97 15.79 5.40 8.97
N CYS A 98 14.50 5.04 9.06
CA CYS A 98 14.05 3.82 9.70
C CYS A 98 14.41 2.56 8.89
N ALA A 99 14.33 2.60 7.56
CA ALA A 99 14.75 1.50 6.69
C ALA A 99 16.26 1.22 6.77
N ASP A 100 17.08 2.26 6.91
CA ASP A 100 18.55 2.17 7.05
C ASP A 100 18.99 1.92 8.50
N SER A 101 18.06 1.87 9.45
CA SER A 101 18.35 1.60 10.85
C SER A 101 18.77 0.14 11.08
N SER A 102 19.47 -0.09 12.20
CA SER A 102 19.87 -1.45 12.60
C SER A 102 18.69 -2.37 12.88
N GLU A 103 17.52 -1.83 13.22
CA GLU A 103 16.31 -2.61 13.52
C GLU A 103 15.71 -3.22 12.24
N CYS A 104 15.79 -2.51 11.12
CA CYS A 104 15.24 -2.94 9.83
C CYS A 104 16.29 -3.53 8.86
N HIS A 105 17.55 -3.69 9.30
CA HIS A 105 18.64 -4.20 8.46
C HIS A 105 18.34 -5.59 7.84
N GLY A 106 17.73 -6.50 8.59
CA GLY A 106 17.40 -7.85 8.09
C GLY A 106 16.42 -7.81 6.91
N PRO A 107 15.20 -7.28 7.10
CA PRO A 107 14.24 -7.08 6.02
C PRO A 107 14.82 -6.30 4.83
N LYS A 108 15.62 -5.26 5.10
CA LYS A 108 16.28 -4.47 4.06
C LYS A 108 17.24 -5.32 3.22
N HIS A 109 18.11 -6.10 3.87
CA HIS A 109 19.03 -6.99 3.17
C HIS A 109 18.30 -7.98 2.26
N HIS A 110 17.21 -8.59 2.74
CA HIS A 110 16.41 -9.52 1.92
C HIS A 110 15.76 -8.84 0.71
N TYR A 111 15.22 -7.63 0.90
CA TYR A 111 14.68 -6.84 -0.19
C TYR A 111 15.75 -6.47 -1.23
N ASP A 112 16.90 -5.98 -0.79
CA ASP A 112 17.99 -5.59 -1.69
C ASP A 112 18.54 -6.80 -2.48
N GLU A 113 18.62 -7.97 -1.86
CA GLU A 113 19.01 -9.21 -2.53
C GLU A 113 17.98 -9.65 -3.57
N CYS A 114 16.68 -9.61 -3.22
CA CYS A 114 15.60 -9.90 -4.16
C CYS A 114 15.63 -8.92 -5.35
N ALA A 115 15.77 -7.63 -5.09
CA ALA A 115 15.83 -6.60 -6.12
C ALA A 115 16.99 -6.85 -7.09
N GLN A 116 18.19 -7.17 -6.59
CA GLN A 116 19.33 -7.53 -7.44
C GLN A 116 19.05 -8.76 -8.31
N ARG A 117 18.40 -9.79 -7.75
CA ARG A 117 18.05 -11.00 -8.50
C ARG A 117 16.99 -10.76 -9.57
N VAL A 118 15.98 -9.95 -9.27
CA VAL A 118 14.92 -9.56 -10.21
C VAL A 118 15.49 -8.68 -11.33
N THR A 119 16.29 -7.67 -11.00
CA THR A 119 16.97 -6.83 -12.00
C THR A 119 17.85 -7.67 -12.91
N GLY A 120 18.65 -8.60 -12.36
CA GLY A 120 19.49 -9.49 -13.15
C GLY A 120 18.69 -10.37 -14.12
N GLN A 121 17.51 -10.87 -13.71
CA GLN A 121 16.63 -11.63 -14.61
C GLN A 121 16.01 -10.77 -15.71
N ILE A 122 15.65 -9.51 -15.41
CA ILE A 122 15.12 -8.58 -16.43
C ILE A 122 16.20 -8.27 -17.46
N GLU A 123 17.44 -8.06 -17.04
CA GLU A 123 18.57 -7.80 -17.92
C GLU A 123 18.94 -9.02 -18.79
N SER A 124 18.83 -10.25 -18.26
CA SER A 124 19.22 -11.48 -18.98
C SER A 124 18.11 -12.06 -19.84
N ASP A 125 16.90 -12.17 -19.30
CA ASP A 125 15.77 -12.89 -19.90
C ASP A 125 14.72 -11.93 -20.49
N GLY A 126 14.88 -10.62 -20.29
CA GLY A 126 13.90 -9.59 -20.64
C GLY A 126 12.67 -9.56 -19.72
N LYS A 127 12.59 -10.45 -18.73
CA LYS A 127 11.51 -10.54 -17.75
C LYS A 127 11.96 -11.26 -16.48
N ALA A 128 11.43 -10.85 -15.33
CA ALA A 128 11.58 -11.57 -14.07
C ALA A 128 10.53 -12.68 -13.93
N LYS A 129 10.88 -13.76 -13.23
CA LYS A 129 9.97 -14.88 -12.89
C LYS A 129 9.46 -14.81 -11.45
N GLU A 130 10.00 -13.90 -10.66
CA GLU A 130 9.65 -13.62 -9.27
C GLU A 130 9.47 -12.11 -9.08
N ASP A 131 8.81 -11.72 -8.00
CA ASP A 131 8.65 -10.34 -7.54
C ASP A 131 9.16 -10.23 -6.08
N CYS A 132 9.40 -9.00 -5.64
CA CYS A 132 9.94 -8.71 -4.29
C CYS A 132 8.89 -8.12 -3.35
N VAL A 133 7.60 -8.39 -3.60
CA VAL A 133 6.52 -7.74 -2.87
C VAL A 133 6.50 -8.21 -1.41
N GLU A 134 6.80 -9.49 -1.14
CA GLU A 134 6.86 -10.02 0.22
C GLU A 134 7.99 -9.36 1.03
N GLU A 135 9.21 -9.31 0.48
CA GLU A 135 10.35 -8.68 1.14
C GLU A 135 10.14 -7.18 1.31
N PHE A 136 9.50 -6.52 0.33
CA PHE A 136 9.09 -5.13 0.45
C PHE A 136 8.10 -4.94 1.60
N PHE A 137 7.11 -5.81 1.76
CA PHE A 137 6.17 -5.73 2.88
C PHE A 137 6.87 -5.90 4.23
N HIS A 138 7.85 -6.79 4.35
CA HIS A 138 8.65 -6.92 5.57
C HIS A 138 9.45 -5.64 5.87
N LEU A 139 10.08 -5.05 4.86
CA LEU A 139 10.82 -3.80 5.01
C LEU A 139 9.90 -2.62 5.36
N ALA A 140 8.81 -2.45 4.61
CA ALA A 140 7.83 -1.40 4.83
C ALA A 140 7.18 -1.53 6.21
N HIS A 141 6.81 -2.74 6.63
CA HIS A 141 6.25 -2.96 7.96
C HIS A 141 7.20 -2.50 9.06
N CYS A 142 8.49 -2.83 8.95
CA CYS A 142 9.50 -2.40 9.91
C CYS A 142 9.69 -0.87 9.88
N ALA A 143 9.90 -0.30 8.69
CA ALA A 143 10.14 1.13 8.52
C ALA A 143 8.94 1.97 9.01
N SER A 144 7.71 1.57 8.69
CA SER A 144 6.50 2.26 9.13
C SER A 144 6.28 2.17 10.64
N GLN A 145 6.59 1.04 11.28
CA GLN A 145 6.51 0.93 12.75
C GLN A 145 7.50 1.86 13.45
N CYS A 146 8.70 2.01 12.89
CA CYS A 146 9.70 2.96 13.39
C CYS A 146 9.34 4.43 13.10
N ALA A 147 8.80 4.72 11.91
CA ALA A 147 8.52 6.08 11.47
C ALA A 147 7.22 6.65 12.05
N ALA A 148 6.17 5.85 12.21
CA ALA A 148 4.84 6.29 12.66
C ALA A 148 4.88 7.16 13.95
N PRO A 149 5.49 6.74 15.07
CA PRO A 149 5.51 7.56 16.29
C PRO A 149 6.29 8.86 16.13
N LYS A 150 7.30 8.90 15.23
CA LYS A 150 8.11 10.08 14.96
C LYS A 150 7.39 11.07 14.03
N LEU A 151 6.68 10.54 13.04
CA LEU A 151 5.93 11.33 12.06
C LEU A 151 4.78 12.08 12.75
N PHE A 152 3.95 11.39 13.52
CA PHE A 152 2.83 12.02 14.22
C PHE A 152 3.24 13.02 15.31
N ALA A 153 4.50 12.98 15.76
CA ALA A 153 5.04 14.00 16.67
C ALA A 153 5.42 15.30 15.95
N GLN A 154 5.66 15.26 14.64
CA GLN A 154 6.07 16.41 13.83
C GLN A 154 4.88 17.10 13.15
N LEU A 155 3.82 16.35 12.85
CA LEU A 155 2.58 16.88 12.28
C LEU A 155 1.78 17.63 13.36
N LYS A 156 1.29 18.85 13.03
CA LYS A 156 0.44 19.68 13.91
C LYS A 156 -1.01 19.71 13.44
#